data_AF-A0A0C4DTT2-F1
#
_entry.id   AF-A0A0C4DTT2-F1
#
_cell.length_a   1.000
_cell.length_b   1.000
_cell.length_c   1.000
_cell.angle_alpha   90.00
_cell.angle_beta   90.00
_cell.angle_gamma   90.00
#
_symmetry.space_group_name_H-M   'P 1'
#
loop_
_entity.id
_entity.type
_entity.pdbx_description
1 polymer ?
#
loop_
_entity_poly.entity_id
_entity_poly.type
_entity_poly.pdbx_seq_one_letter_code
_entity_poly.pdbx_strand_id
1 'polypeptide(L)'
;MSPTHLGLHHLTEDQIDDLAGLLYMAPRHMYDDGQPRGSWLKHQEKKMKRTTFPKRLRRPKGALNWLRLRVAEKTGWTHEEMLPQLADLCEVHQRGLNPWLIHDIFNLLHDESTLRTTRIRNHKSDLHTTEVADFVTRLSGLTSLWLSPKKFENLFARGGVFPDWARFRQLGNAVEHPYEDGDDSDDGTSTVVTESVSNEKDEQPRRRRSCEACILAVVGGRPDILTALRANLIGPRPARRMATSRPTLSP
;
A
#
# COMPACT_ATOMS: atom_id res chain seq x y z
N MET A 1 -8.09 -9.62 28.15
CA MET A 1 -8.96 -9.17 27.03
C MET A 1 -8.11 -9.07 25.78
N SER A 2 -8.50 -9.81 24.74
CA SER A 2 -7.75 -9.95 23.48
C SER A 2 -7.65 -8.63 22.70
N PRO A 3 -6.73 -8.50 21.73
CA PRO A 3 -6.61 -7.29 20.92
C PRO A 3 -7.88 -7.08 20.11
N THR A 4 -8.45 -5.88 20.13
CA THR A 4 -9.45 -5.45 19.13
C THR A 4 -8.74 -5.09 17.82
N HIS A 5 -8.11 -6.11 17.23
CA HIS A 5 -7.72 -6.09 15.82
C HIS A 5 -9.01 -5.97 15.01
N LEU A 6 -9.22 -4.79 14.42
CA LEU A 6 -10.41 -4.45 13.65
C LEU A 6 -10.26 -4.98 12.23
N GLY A 7 -10.33 -6.31 12.08
CA GLY A 7 -10.37 -6.92 10.75
C GLY A 7 -11.56 -6.39 9.95
N LEU A 8 -11.36 -6.21 8.63
CA LEU A 8 -12.33 -5.60 7.70
C LEU A 8 -13.78 -6.07 7.85
N HIS A 9 -13.99 -7.34 8.21
CA HIS A 9 -15.30 -7.96 8.40
C HIS A 9 -16.17 -7.32 9.50
N HIS A 10 -15.63 -6.37 10.27
CA HIS A 10 -16.36 -5.58 11.26
C HIS A 10 -16.75 -4.17 10.79
N LEU A 11 -16.45 -3.79 9.54
CA LEU A 11 -16.90 -2.53 8.95
C LEU A 11 -18.30 -2.67 8.35
N THR A 12 -19.12 -1.62 8.46
CA THR A 12 -20.37 -1.49 7.71
C THR A 12 -20.09 -1.03 6.28
N GLU A 13 -21.06 -1.21 5.37
CA GLU A 13 -20.96 -0.74 3.98
C GLU A 13 -20.63 0.76 3.91
N ASP A 14 -21.37 1.60 4.64
CA ASP A 14 -21.07 3.05 4.78
C ASP A 14 -19.62 3.34 5.22
N GLN A 15 -19.04 2.49 6.08
CA GLN A 15 -17.66 2.68 6.56
C GLN A 15 -16.62 2.24 5.53
N ILE A 16 -16.97 1.29 4.66
CA ILE A 16 -16.15 0.90 3.51
C ILE A 16 -16.19 2.02 2.47
N ASP A 17 -17.36 2.60 2.21
CA ASP A 17 -17.54 3.73 1.27
C ASP A 17 -16.86 5.01 1.77
N ASP A 18 -17.01 5.37 3.05
CA ASP A 18 -16.27 6.48 3.67
C ASP A 18 -14.75 6.29 3.55
N LEU A 19 -14.27 5.05 3.72
CA LEU A 19 -12.85 4.73 3.61
C LEU A 19 -12.37 4.74 2.15
N ALA A 20 -13.15 4.23 1.21
CA ALA A 20 -12.85 4.27 -0.23
C ALA A 20 -12.86 5.70 -0.77
N GLY A 21 -13.83 6.52 -0.37
CA GLY A 21 -13.92 7.94 -0.70
C GLY A 21 -12.84 8.80 -0.03
N LEU A 22 -12.24 8.33 1.06
CA LEU A 22 -11.00 8.88 1.62
C LEU A 22 -9.80 8.44 0.77
N LEU A 23 -9.61 7.12 0.60
CA LEU A 23 -8.53 6.46 -0.14
C LEU A 23 -8.78 6.47 -1.66
N TYR A 24 -9.10 7.64 -2.20
CA TYR A 24 -9.18 7.91 -3.63
C TYR A 24 -8.26 9.09 -3.98
N MET A 25 -7.35 8.88 -4.94
CA MET A 25 -6.46 9.91 -5.46
C MET A 25 -6.38 9.85 -6.98
N ALA A 26 -7.09 10.74 -7.66
CA ALA A 26 -6.95 10.91 -9.12
C ALA A 26 -5.49 11.30 -9.49
N PRO A 27 -4.95 10.84 -10.64
CA PRO A 27 -3.54 11.04 -11.01
C PRO A 27 -3.03 12.48 -10.96
N ARG A 28 -3.88 13.47 -11.25
CA ARG A 28 -3.58 14.92 -11.13
C ARG A 28 -3.11 15.38 -9.74
N HIS A 29 -3.36 14.58 -8.71
CA HIS A 29 -2.96 14.85 -7.33
C HIS A 29 -1.60 14.24 -6.96
N MET A 30 -0.88 13.70 -7.94
CA MET A 30 0.52 13.29 -7.80
C MET A 30 1.45 14.28 -8.51
N TYR A 31 2.72 14.27 -8.14
CA TYR A 31 3.83 14.79 -8.95
C TYR A 31 4.39 13.68 -9.84
N ASP A 32 5.19 14.04 -10.84
CA ASP A 32 5.81 13.07 -11.76
C ASP A 32 6.74 12.10 -11.03
N ASP A 33 7.38 12.52 -9.95
CA ASP A 33 8.22 11.67 -9.08
C ASP A 33 7.42 10.61 -8.30
N GLY A 34 6.08 10.66 -8.39
CA GLY A 34 5.14 9.76 -7.73
C GLY A 34 4.60 10.29 -6.40
N GLN A 35 5.13 11.37 -5.82
CA GLN A 35 4.69 11.83 -4.51
C GLN A 35 3.28 12.45 -4.54
N PRO A 36 2.44 12.23 -3.51
CA PRO A 36 1.16 12.94 -3.38
C PRO A 36 1.37 14.43 -3.17
N ARG A 37 0.60 15.26 -3.88
CA ARG A 37 0.65 16.73 -3.75
C ARG A 37 0.24 17.17 -2.34
N GLY A 38 0.94 18.16 -1.80
CA GLY A 38 0.67 18.72 -0.47
C GLY A 38 -0.77 19.23 -0.31
N SER A 39 -1.38 19.76 -1.39
CA SER A 39 -2.78 20.19 -1.42
C SER A 39 -3.77 19.03 -1.20
N TRP A 40 -3.50 17.85 -1.75
CA TRP A 40 -4.30 16.64 -1.52
C TRP A 40 -4.11 16.13 -0.08
N LEU A 41 -2.88 16.11 0.44
CA LEU A 41 -2.61 15.73 1.84
C LEU A 41 -3.33 16.65 2.85
N LYS A 42 -3.31 17.98 2.64
CA LYS A 42 -4.09 18.96 3.42
C LYS A 42 -5.60 18.64 3.36
N HIS A 43 -6.11 18.22 2.20
CA HIS A 43 -7.52 17.84 2.05
C HIS A 43 -7.85 16.53 2.78
N GLN A 44 -6.97 15.53 2.74
CA GLN A 44 -7.13 14.28 3.50
C GLN A 44 -7.15 14.54 5.00
N GLU A 45 -6.24 15.38 5.51
CA GLU A 45 -6.23 15.75 6.92
C GLU A 45 -7.54 16.42 7.35
N LYS A 46 -8.08 17.33 6.52
CA LYS A 46 -9.40 17.94 6.71
C LYS A 46 -10.52 16.89 6.72
N LYS A 47 -10.54 15.92 5.79
CA LYS A 47 -11.52 14.82 5.77
C LYS A 47 -11.50 14.02 7.09
N MET A 48 -10.32 13.56 7.53
CA MET A 48 -10.17 12.74 8.75
C MET A 48 -10.51 13.49 10.05
N LYS A 49 -10.35 14.82 10.06
CA LYS A 49 -10.72 15.69 11.19
C LYS A 49 -12.23 15.91 11.33
N ARG A 50 -13.04 15.78 10.25
CA ARG A 50 -14.51 15.98 10.29
C ARG A 50 -15.16 15.11 11.37
N THR A 51 -16.25 15.59 11.97
CA THR A 51 -17.03 14.83 12.97
C THR A 51 -17.72 13.61 12.38
N THR A 52 -18.14 13.68 11.11
CA THR A 52 -18.81 12.59 10.38
C THR A 52 -17.93 11.36 10.16
N PHE A 53 -16.60 11.53 10.00
CA PHE A 53 -15.71 10.41 9.65
C PHE A 53 -15.75 9.28 10.72
N PRO A 54 -16.04 8.02 10.36
CA PRO A 54 -16.33 6.97 11.33
C PRO A 54 -15.21 6.74 12.37
N LYS A 55 -15.58 6.69 13.66
CA LYS A 55 -14.62 6.51 14.78
C LYS A 55 -13.76 5.24 14.65
N ARG A 56 -14.26 4.18 13.99
CA ARG A 56 -13.55 2.90 13.78
C ARG A 56 -12.39 3.00 12.79
N LEU A 57 -12.48 3.92 11.82
CA LEU A 57 -11.44 4.17 10.81
C LEU A 57 -10.30 5.06 11.34
N ARG A 58 -10.55 5.81 12.43
CA ARG A 58 -9.60 6.76 13.01
C ARG A 58 -8.50 6.09 13.83
N ARG A 59 -7.35 6.76 13.98
CA ARG A 59 -6.28 6.31 14.89
C ARG A 59 -6.85 6.05 16.29
N PRO A 60 -6.70 4.85 16.87
CA PRO A 60 -7.25 4.54 18.17
C PRO A 60 -6.59 5.40 19.26
N LYS A 61 -7.42 5.98 20.13
CA LYS A 61 -6.99 6.85 21.24
C LYS A 61 -6.91 6.06 22.57
N GLY A 62 -6.34 6.71 23.59
CA GLY A 62 -6.22 6.17 24.95
C GLY A 62 -4.83 5.59 25.27
N ALA A 63 -4.43 5.66 26.54
CA ALA A 63 -3.07 5.34 26.99
C ALA A 63 -2.61 3.91 26.64
N LEU A 64 -3.51 2.91 26.75
CA LEU A 64 -3.20 1.51 26.42
C LEU A 64 -2.90 1.31 24.93
N ASN A 65 -3.69 1.95 24.06
CA ASN A 65 -3.47 1.89 22.60
C ASN A 65 -2.23 2.68 22.19
N TRP A 66 -2.00 3.84 22.82
CA TRP A 66 -0.76 4.61 22.63
C TRP A 66 0.48 3.80 23.03
N LEU A 67 0.45 3.10 24.17
CA LEU A 67 1.56 2.26 24.62
C LEU A 67 1.82 1.11 23.64
N ARG A 68 0.76 0.43 23.17
CA ARG A 68 0.86 -0.65 22.17
C ARG A 68 1.43 -0.16 20.83
N LEU A 69 0.94 0.98 20.34
CA LEU A 69 1.46 1.62 19.13
C LEU A 69 2.95 1.95 19.31
N ARG A 70 3.33 2.55 20.44
CA ARG A 70 4.73 2.90 20.73
C ARG A 70 5.65 1.70 20.92
N VAL A 71 5.14 0.58 21.45
CA VAL A 71 5.88 -0.68 21.53
C VAL A 71 6.10 -1.23 20.12
N ALA A 72 5.05 -1.39 19.32
CA ALA A 72 5.17 -1.88 17.94
C ALA A 72 6.06 -0.97 17.05
N GLU A 73 5.93 0.36 17.17
CA GLU A 73 6.76 1.36 16.48
C GLU A 73 8.25 1.29 16.92
N LYS A 74 8.56 0.96 18.19
CA LYS A 74 9.94 0.93 18.71
C LYS A 74 10.65 -0.42 18.60
N THR A 75 9.96 -1.52 18.88
CA THR A 75 10.64 -2.81 19.08
C THR A 75 10.75 -3.60 17.79
N GLY A 76 9.89 -3.37 16.80
CA GLY A 76 9.86 -4.15 15.56
C GLY A 76 9.54 -5.64 15.81
N TRP A 77 8.88 -5.98 16.92
CA TRP A 77 8.50 -7.35 17.27
C TRP A 77 7.38 -7.82 16.34
N THR A 78 7.77 -8.27 15.15
CA THR A 78 6.90 -8.76 14.08
C THR A 78 7.39 -10.13 13.59
N HIS A 79 7.42 -11.09 14.51
CA HIS A 79 7.30 -12.52 14.21
C HIS A 79 6.74 -13.23 15.45
N GLU A 80 5.75 -14.10 15.23
CA GLU A 80 5.00 -14.86 16.24
C GLU A 80 4.31 -14.09 17.40
N GLU A 81 2.96 -14.13 17.35
CA GLU A 81 2.03 -14.29 18.49
C GLU A 81 1.51 -13.11 19.34
N MET A 82 2.18 -11.95 19.52
CA MET A 82 1.65 -10.92 20.48
C MET A 82 1.10 -9.59 19.93
N LEU A 83 1.57 -9.03 18.81
CA LEU A 83 1.04 -7.76 18.27
C LEU A 83 0.94 -7.79 16.73
N PRO A 84 -0.16 -7.28 16.13
CA PRO A 84 -0.27 -7.18 14.68
C PRO A 84 0.63 -6.07 14.12
N GLN A 85 1.22 -6.32 12.95
CA GLN A 85 2.05 -5.37 12.21
C GLN A 85 1.29 -4.08 11.92
N LEU A 86 2.00 -2.95 12.01
CA LEU A 86 1.46 -1.63 11.71
C LEU A 86 1.72 -1.26 10.26
N ALA A 87 0.76 -0.56 9.66
CA ALA A 87 0.95 0.08 8.36
C ALA A 87 2.06 1.12 8.44
N ASP A 88 2.92 1.12 7.42
CA ASP A 88 3.80 2.25 7.18
C ASP A 88 2.97 3.43 6.66
N LEU A 89 2.92 4.53 7.43
CA LEU A 89 2.08 5.71 7.13
C LEU A 89 2.89 7.00 7.12
N CYS A 90 2.57 7.92 6.20
CA CYS A 90 3.05 9.30 6.29
C CYS A 90 2.36 10.04 7.44
N GLU A 91 2.93 11.14 7.90
CA GLU A 91 2.49 11.88 9.09
C GLU A 91 0.98 12.18 9.12
N VAL A 92 0.43 12.65 7.99
CA VAL A 92 -1.00 12.97 7.84
C VAL A 92 -1.88 11.75 8.07
N HIS A 93 -1.56 10.62 7.44
CA HIS A 93 -2.32 9.37 7.60
C HIS A 93 -2.06 8.72 8.96
N GLN A 94 -0.84 8.79 9.50
CA GLN A 94 -0.48 8.23 10.81
C GLN A 94 -1.29 8.91 11.94
N ARG A 95 -1.48 10.23 11.85
CA ARG A 95 -2.31 11.02 12.79
C ARG A 95 -3.81 10.70 12.68
N GLY A 96 -4.30 10.46 11.47
CA GLY A 96 -5.73 10.32 11.18
C GLY A 96 -6.29 8.90 11.25
N LEU A 97 -5.58 7.90 10.71
CA LEU A 97 -6.09 6.55 10.43
C LEU A 97 -5.69 5.50 11.46
N ASN A 98 -6.48 4.42 11.51
CA ASN A 98 -6.15 3.20 12.23
C ASN A 98 -5.07 2.40 11.46
N PRO A 99 -3.81 2.34 11.95
CA PRO A 99 -2.72 1.72 11.20
C PRO A 99 -2.85 0.20 11.06
N TRP A 100 -3.57 -0.50 11.95
CA TRP A 100 -3.82 -1.93 11.80
C TRP A 100 -4.80 -2.21 10.66
N LEU A 101 -5.88 -1.43 10.59
CA LEU A 101 -6.88 -1.57 9.53
C LEU A 101 -6.28 -1.27 8.15
N ILE A 102 -5.47 -0.21 8.03
CA ILE A 102 -4.79 0.08 6.76
C ILE A 102 -3.85 -1.05 6.36
N HIS A 103 -3.15 -1.66 7.32
CA HIS A 103 -2.25 -2.77 7.05
C HIS A 103 -2.99 -4.03 6.59
N ASP A 104 -4.13 -4.35 7.21
CA ASP A 104 -4.99 -5.46 6.76
C ASP A 104 -5.46 -5.26 5.31
N ILE A 105 -5.90 -4.04 4.96
CA ILE A 105 -6.35 -3.70 3.60
C ILE A 105 -5.18 -3.77 2.61
N PHE A 106 -4.01 -3.25 2.98
CA PHE A 106 -2.81 -3.32 2.17
C PHE A 106 -2.35 -4.77 1.95
N ASN A 107 -2.42 -5.64 2.97
CA ASN A 107 -2.12 -7.06 2.82
C ASN A 107 -3.09 -7.78 1.88
N LEU A 108 -4.38 -7.44 1.90
CA LEU A 108 -5.33 -7.97 0.89
C LEU A 108 -4.93 -7.57 -0.53
N LEU A 109 -4.55 -6.30 -0.74
CA LEU A 109 -4.05 -5.82 -2.03
C LEU A 109 -2.75 -6.52 -2.44
N HIS A 110 -1.84 -6.71 -1.48
CA HIS A 110 -0.55 -7.39 -1.68
C HIS A 110 -0.76 -8.85 -2.12
N ASP A 111 -1.60 -9.61 -1.42
CA ASP A 111 -1.91 -11.00 -1.76
C ASP A 111 -2.59 -11.13 -3.13
N GLU A 112 -3.50 -10.20 -3.47
CA GLU A 112 -4.19 -10.17 -4.76
C GLU A 112 -3.21 -9.94 -5.91
N SER A 113 -2.30 -8.97 -5.75
CA SER A 113 -1.31 -8.57 -6.76
C SER A 113 -0.08 -9.47 -6.85
N THR A 114 0.22 -10.27 -5.81
CA THR A 114 1.39 -11.17 -5.77
C THR A 114 1.02 -12.66 -5.78
N LEU A 115 0.39 -13.18 -4.73
CA LEU A 115 0.19 -14.63 -4.54
C LEU A 115 -0.84 -15.21 -5.51
N ARG A 116 -1.92 -14.47 -5.79
CA ARG A 116 -3.00 -14.93 -6.67
C ARG A 116 -2.63 -14.80 -8.14
N THR A 117 -2.09 -13.65 -8.56
CA THR A 117 -1.54 -13.46 -9.92
C THR A 117 -0.45 -14.47 -10.25
N THR A 118 0.39 -14.87 -9.29
CA THR A 118 1.43 -15.89 -9.50
C THR A 118 0.86 -17.25 -9.92
N ARG A 119 -0.35 -17.60 -9.48
CA ARG A 119 -1.01 -18.84 -9.94
C ARG A 119 -1.39 -18.76 -11.41
N ILE A 120 -1.98 -17.64 -11.83
CA ILE A 120 -2.37 -17.38 -13.23
C ILE A 120 -1.13 -17.32 -14.13
N ARG A 121 -0.11 -16.56 -13.71
CA ARG A 121 1.18 -16.40 -14.40
C ARG A 121 1.94 -17.71 -14.63
N ASN A 122 1.86 -18.65 -13.68
CA ASN A 122 2.53 -19.95 -13.77
C ASN A 122 1.63 -21.04 -14.39
N HIS A 123 0.39 -20.72 -14.77
CA HIS A 123 -0.57 -21.70 -15.30
C HIS A 123 -0.33 -21.94 -16.79
N LYS A 124 0.44 -22.99 -17.10
CA LYS A 124 0.76 -23.40 -18.46
C LYS A 124 -0.42 -24.12 -19.14
N SER A 125 -1.31 -23.36 -19.78
CA SER A 125 -2.41 -23.86 -20.62
C SER A 125 -2.87 -22.80 -21.63
N ASP A 126 -3.98 -23.08 -22.31
CA ASP A 126 -4.65 -22.23 -23.31
C ASP A 126 -5.09 -20.84 -22.76
N LEU A 127 -4.99 -20.61 -21.45
CA LEU A 127 -5.23 -19.31 -20.81
C LEU A 127 -4.14 -18.25 -21.10
N HIS A 128 -3.10 -18.58 -21.86
CA HIS A 128 -2.07 -17.62 -22.31
C HIS A 128 -2.54 -16.72 -23.47
N THR A 129 -3.72 -16.10 -23.37
CA THR A 129 -4.14 -15.05 -24.31
C THR A 129 -3.46 -13.72 -24.01
N THR A 130 -3.46 -12.82 -24.98
CA THR A 130 -2.96 -11.44 -24.85
C THR A 130 -3.61 -10.69 -23.69
N GLU A 131 -4.91 -10.85 -23.50
CA GLU A 131 -5.70 -10.13 -22.49
C GLU A 131 -5.33 -10.61 -21.07
N VAL A 132 -5.08 -11.91 -20.91
CA VAL A 132 -4.63 -12.50 -19.63
C VAL A 132 -3.20 -12.10 -19.33
N ALA A 133 -2.30 -12.10 -20.33
CA ALA A 133 -0.93 -11.64 -20.18
C ALA A 133 -0.88 -10.16 -19.74
N ASP A 134 -1.65 -9.31 -20.40
CA ASP A 134 -1.82 -7.89 -20.07
C ASP A 134 -2.39 -7.66 -18.67
N PHE A 135 -3.40 -8.43 -18.29
CA PHE A 135 -4.01 -8.40 -16.97
C PHE A 135 -3.02 -8.78 -15.86
N VAL A 136 -2.29 -9.89 -16.03
CA VAL A 136 -1.25 -10.32 -15.08
C VAL A 136 -0.13 -9.28 -15.03
N THR A 137 0.23 -8.68 -16.16
CA THR A 137 1.26 -7.63 -16.25
C THR A 137 0.84 -6.38 -15.48
N ARG A 138 -0.38 -5.87 -15.66
CA ARG A 138 -0.90 -4.72 -14.90
C ARG A 138 -0.92 -4.97 -13.38
N LEU A 139 -1.41 -6.13 -12.93
CA LEU A 139 -1.47 -6.46 -11.50
C LEU A 139 -0.08 -6.73 -10.89
N SER A 140 0.84 -7.30 -11.67
CA SER A 140 2.23 -7.49 -11.25
C SER A 140 2.93 -6.14 -11.13
N GLY A 141 2.74 -5.28 -12.14
CA GLY A 141 3.26 -3.91 -12.22
C GLY A 141 2.93 -3.09 -10.99
N LEU A 142 1.68 -3.14 -10.51
CA LEU A 142 1.22 -2.45 -9.30
C LEU A 142 2.18 -2.60 -8.11
N THR A 143 2.79 -3.77 -7.94
CA THR A 143 3.66 -4.06 -6.78
C THR A 143 4.94 -3.20 -6.73
N SER A 144 5.34 -2.61 -7.86
CA SER A 144 6.46 -1.65 -7.92
C SER A 144 6.20 -0.34 -7.15
N LEU A 145 4.94 -0.05 -6.78
CA LEU A 145 4.63 1.08 -5.88
C LEU A 145 5.27 0.94 -4.49
N TRP A 146 5.49 -0.29 -3.99
CA TRP A 146 6.01 -0.54 -2.64
C TRP A 146 7.23 -1.46 -2.58
N LEU A 147 7.43 -2.34 -3.56
CA LEU A 147 8.64 -3.15 -3.64
C LEU A 147 9.84 -2.30 -4.08
N SER A 148 10.99 -2.51 -3.45
CA SER A 148 12.24 -1.97 -3.99
C SER A 148 12.53 -2.59 -5.37
N PRO A 149 13.20 -1.87 -6.29
CA PRO A 149 13.47 -2.36 -7.64
C PRO A 149 14.07 -3.77 -7.66
N LYS A 150 15.08 -4.05 -6.84
CA LYS A 150 15.70 -5.37 -6.71
C LYS A 150 14.72 -6.48 -6.27
N LYS A 151 13.77 -6.19 -5.36
CA LYS A 151 12.72 -7.16 -4.96
C LYS A 151 11.72 -7.39 -6.09
N PHE A 152 11.36 -6.33 -6.82
CA PHE A 152 10.46 -6.40 -7.96
C PHE A 152 11.05 -7.26 -9.09
N GLU A 153 12.28 -6.99 -9.54
CA GLU A 153 12.93 -7.80 -10.59
C GLU A 153 13.02 -9.28 -10.19
N ASN A 154 13.43 -9.56 -8.94
CA ASN A 154 13.51 -10.92 -8.41
C ASN A 154 12.17 -11.69 -8.37
N LEU A 155 11.04 -11.00 -8.41
CA LEU A 155 9.70 -11.60 -8.38
C LEU A 155 9.01 -11.64 -9.75
N PHE A 156 9.30 -10.68 -10.64
CA PHE A 156 8.56 -10.49 -11.89
C PHE A 156 9.41 -10.56 -13.17
N ALA A 157 10.73 -10.32 -13.09
CA ALA A 157 11.66 -10.29 -14.22
C ALA A 157 12.55 -11.55 -14.33
N ARG A 158 12.07 -12.71 -13.86
CA ARG A 158 12.81 -14.00 -13.88
C ARG A 158 12.94 -14.58 -15.29
N GLY A 159 13.77 -13.95 -16.13
CA GLY A 159 14.07 -14.38 -17.50
C GLY A 159 13.91 -13.31 -18.58
N GLY A 160 13.61 -12.06 -18.24
CA GLY A 160 13.43 -10.98 -19.21
C GLY A 160 13.11 -9.63 -18.55
N VAL A 161 13.14 -8.55 -19.33
CA VAL A 161 12.83 -7.19 -18.84
C VAL A 161 11.32 -7.05 -18.62
N PHE A 162 10.91 -6.55 -17.46
CA PHE A 162 9.51 -6.23 -17.20
C PHE A 162 9.10 -4.95 -17.97
N PRO A 163 7.93 -4.89 -18.63
CA PRO A 163 7.59 -3.74 -19.48
C PRO A 163 7.47 -2.42 -18.70
N ASP A 164 8.20 -1.39 -19.12
CA ASP A 164 8.21 -0.09 -18.42
C ASP A 164 6.84 0.59 -18.39
N TRP A 165 6.00 0.42 -19.42
CA TRP A 165 4.63 0.95 -19.43
C TRP A 165 3.73 0.39 -18.32
N ALA A 166 4.06 -0.80 -17.81
CA ALA A 166 3.35 -1.44 -16.71
C ALA A 166 4.03 -1.17 -15.35
N ARG A 167 5.22 -0.59 -15.35
CA ARG A 167 5.98 -0.28 -14.14
C ARG A 167 5.50 1.04 -13.55
N PHE A 168 5.22 1.02 -12.25
CA PHE A 168 4.90 2.22 -11.49
C PHE A 168 6.18 2.76 -10.87
N ARG A 169 6.28 4.09 -10.78
CA ARG A 169 7.32 4.73 -9.97
C ARG A 169 7.02 4.40 -8.51
N GLN A 170 8.03 3.89 -7.79
CA GLN A 170 7.87 3.52 -6.37
C GLN A 170 7.43 4.75 -5.58
N LEU A 171 6.39 4.60 -4.75
CA LEU A 171 5.91 5.70 -3.93
C LEU A 171 6.96 6.06 -2.89
N GLY A 172 7.49 7.28 -2.98
CA GLY A 172 8.18 7.89 -1.85
C GLY A 172 7.25 7.93 -0.63
N ASN A 173 7.82 7.87 0.57
CA ASN A 173 7.11 8.48 1.67
C ASN A 173 6.97 9.97 1.35
N ALA A 174 5.77 10.52 1.50
CA ALA A 174 5.60 11.95 1.70
C ALA A 174 6.30 12.31 3.02
N VAL A 175 7.57 12.70 2.93
CA VAL A 175 8.38 13.24 4.02
C VAL A 175 8.51 14.73 3.77
N GLU A 176 8.00 15.51 4.72
CA GLU A 176 8.51 16.82 5.13
C GLU A 176 9.39 17.55 4.08
N HIS A 177 8.77 18.03 3.00
CA HIS A 177 9.16 19.36 2.57
C HIS A 177 8.65 20.33 3.64
N PRO A 178 9.52 21.14 4.26
CA PRO A 178 9.08 22.36 4.91
C PRO A 178 8.18 23.11 3.94
N TYR A 179 7.12 23.70 4.48
CA TYR A 179 6.09 24.36 3.73
C TYR A 179 6.65 25.69 3.19
N GLU A 180 7.37 25.61 2.07
CA GLU A 180 7.63 26.78 1.24
C GLU A 180 6.33 27.04 0.48
N ASP A 181 5.71 28.20 0.75
CA ASP A 181 4.67 28.78 -0.10
C ASP A 181 5.33 29.24 -1.42
N GLY A 182 5.70 28.25 -2.22
CA GLY A 182 6.07 28.41 -3.62
C GLY A 182 4.80 28.55 -4.44
N ASP A 183 4.59 29.76 -4.97
CA ASP A 183 3.54 30.10 -5.92
C ASP A 183 3.54 29.11 -7.12
N ASP A 184 2.38 28.83 -7.71
CA ASP A 184 2.23 28.01 -8.92
C ASP A 184 2.69 28.83 -10.15
N SER A 185 3.96 29.27 -10.14
CA SER A 185 4.60 30.05 -11.21
C SER A 185 5.72 29.24 -11.87
N ASP A 186 5.38 28.75 -13.07
CA ASP A 186 6.27 28.06 -14.00
C ASP A 186 7.22 29.07 -14.67
N ASP A 187 8.50 29.06 -14.30
CA ASP A 187 9.56 29.63 -15.14
C ASP A 187 10.85 28.80 -15.04
N GLY A 188 11.41 28.49 -16.20
CA GLY A 188 12.53 27.57 -16.34
C GLY A 188 13.86 28.30 -16.43
N THR A 189 14.68 28.24 -15.39
CA THR A 189 16.11 28.59 -15.50
C THR A 189 16.99 27.54 -14.81
N SER A 190 17.91 26.98 -15.59
CA SER A 190 18.90 26.00 -15.14
C SER A 190 20.14 26.71 -14.59
N THR A 191 20.52 26.46 -13.33
CA THR A 191 21.71 27.06 -12.73
C THR A 191 22.53 26.08 -11.89
N VAL A 192 23.68 25.70 -12.45
CA VAL A 192 24.98 25.35 -11.85
C VAL A 192 25.02 24.85 -10.39
N VAL A 193 25.49 23.61 -10.23
CA VAL A 193 25.91 23.02 -8.95
C VAL A 193 27.21 23.66 -8.47
N THR A 194 27.26 24.07 -7.20
CA THR A 194 28.51 24.29 -6.45
C THR A 194 28.54 23.39 -5.22
N GLU A 195 29.51 22.48 -5.16
CA GLU A 195 29.74 21.61 -4.02
C GLU A 195 30.23 22.40 -2.80
N SER A 196 29.75 22.04 -1.61
CA SER A 196 30.46 22.31 -0.37
C SER A 196 30.22 21.19 0.65
N VAL A 197 31.30 20.53 1.05
CA VAL A 197 31.31 19.34 1.91
C VAL A 197 31.34 19.74 3.38
N SER A 198 30.46 19.16 4.22
CA SER A 198 30.80 18.66 5.58
C SER A 198 29.58 18.22 6.40
N ASN A 199 29.44 16.91 6.63
CA ASN A 199 29.66 16.25 7.94
C ASN A 199 28.99 14.87 7.97
N GLU A 200 29.79 13.83 7.84
CA GLU A 200 29.34 12.44 7.92
C GLU A 200 29.09 12.04 9.38
N LYS A 201 27.86 12.29 9.86
CA LYS A 201 27.29 11.61 11.04
C LYS A 201 26.10 10.75 10.65
N ASP A 202 26.41 9.68 9.92
CA ASP A 202 25.73 8.37 9.95
C ASP A 202 24.18 8.39 10.04
N GLU A 203 23.53 9.36 9.40
CA GLU A 203 22.10 9.27 9.09
C GLU A 203 21.93 8.24 7.99
N GLN A 204 21.85 6.97 8.40
CA GLN A 204 21.28 5.90 7.58
C GLN A 204 19.98 6.44 6.98
N PRO A 205 19.89 6.63 5.65
CA PRO A 205 18.79 7.37 5.05
C PRO A 205 17.49 6.68 5.43
N ARG A 206 16.68 7.37 6.26
CA ARG A 206 15.49 6.81 6.91
C ARG A 206 14.68 6.08 5.84
N ARG A 207 14.62 4.74 5.94
CA ARG A 207 14.11 3.87 4.86
C ARG A 207 12.84 4.49 4.27
N ARG A 208 12.83 4.78 2.97
CA ARG A 208 11.68 5.38 2.28
C ARG A 208 10.51 4.39 2.30
N ARG A 209 9.67 4.50 3.33
CA ARG A 209 8.48 3.69 3.67
C ARG A 209 8.25 2.42 2.84
N SER A 210 7.24 2.37 1.98
CA SER A 210 6.35 3.43 1.42
C SER A 210 4.98 3.56 2.13
N CYS A 211 4.29 4.72 2.09
CA CYS A 211 3.01 4.91 2.79
C CYS A 211 1.86 4.06 2.20
N GLU A 212 1.36 3.09 2.97
CA GLU A 212 0.30 2.15 2.58
C GLU A 212 -1.03 2.84 2.25
N ALA A 213 -1.45 3.84 3.03
CA ALA A 213 -2.65 4.62 2.72
C ALA A 213 -2.52 5.40 1.38
N CYS A 214 -1.33 5.92 1.06
CA CYS A 214 -1.09 6.57 -0.23
C CYS A 214 -1.09 5.54 -1.38
N ILE A 215 -0.53 4.34 -1.18
CA ILE A 215 -0.60 3.24 -2.15
C ILE A 215 -2.06 2.89 -2.44
N LEU A 216 -2.87 2.65 -1.41
CA LEU A 216 -4.29 2.35 -1.54
C LEU A 216 -5.04 3.48 -2.28
N ALA A 217 -4.68 4.75 -2.03
CA ALA A 217 -5.27 5.88 -2.72
C ALA A 217 -4.90 5.97 -4.21
N VAL A 218 -3.65 5.63 -4.59
CA VAL A 218 -3.24 5.51 -6.01
C VAL A 218 -3.97 4.36 -6.70
N VAL A 219 -4.10 3.21 -6.03
CA VAL A 219 -4.85 2.04 -6.53
C VAL A 219 -6.31 2.40 -6.77
N GLY A 220 -6.97 2.99 -5.77
CA GLY A 220 -8.36 3.45 -5.85
C GLY A 220 -8.58 4.55 -6.90
N GLY A 221 -7.55 5.33 -7.21
CA GLY A 221 -7.57 6.36 -8.24
C GLY A 221 -7.54 5.86 -9.69
N ARG A 222 -7.25 4.57 -9.93
CA ARG A 222 -6.92 4.01 -11.26
C ARG A 222 -7.96 2.97 -11.71
N PRO A 223 -8.89 3.33 -12.63
CA PRO A 223 -10.00 2.45 -13.03
C PRO A 223 -9.57 1.12 -13.65
N ASP A 224 -8.46 1.10 -14.39
CA ASP A 224 -7.85 -0.09 -14.98
C ASP A 224 -7.42 -1.09 -13.91
N ILE A 225 -6.77 -0.62 -12.83
CA ILE A 225 -6.35 -1.46 -11.70
C ILE A 225 -7.56 -1.96 -10.91
N LEU A 226 -8.53 -1.09 -10.61
CA LEU A 226 -9.76 -1.50 -9.91
C LEU A 226 -10.55 -2.54 -10.71
N THR A 227 -10.58 -2.42 -12.03
CA THR A 227 -11.22 -3.40 -12.92
C THR A 227 -10.49 -4.73 -12.87
N ALA A 228 -9.15 -4.72 -12.93
CA ALA A 228 -8.34 -5.93 -12.80
C ALA A 228 -8.50 -6.60 -11.41
N LEU A 229 -8.51 -5.84 -10.31
CA LEU A 229 -8.74 -6.38 -8.97
C LEU A 229 -10.13 -7.01 -8.85
N ARG A 230 -11.18 -6.37 -9.37
CA ARG A 230 -12.55 -6.92 -9.40
C ARG A 230 -12.64 -8.21 -10.22
N ALA A 231 -12.01 -8.26 -11.40
CA ALA A 231 -11.96 -9.48 -12.21
C ALA A 231 -11.25 -10.64 -11.48
N ASN A 232 -10.15 -10.36 -10.77
CA ASN A 232 -9.43 -11.37 -9.97
C ASN A 232 -10.29 -11.92 -8.80
N LEU A 233 -11.15 -11.06 -8.21
CA LEU A 233 -12.07 -11.43 -7.13
C LEU A 233 -13.27 -12.26 -7.58
N ILE A 234 -13.72 -12.12 -8.83
CA ILE A 234 -14.82 -12.90 -9.42
C ILE A 234 -14.36 -14.30 -9.84
N GLY A 235 -13.05 -14.49 -10.07
CA GLY A 235 -12.45 -15.79 -10.39
C GLY A 235 -12.73 -16.86 -9.32
N PRO A 236 -12.97 -18.13 -9.70
CA PRO A 236 -13.23 -19.20 -8.73
C PRO A 236 -12.12 -19.32 -7.69
N ARG A 237 -12.45 -19.07 -6.42
CA ARG A 237 -11.52 -19.35 -5.32
C ARG A 237 -11.30 -20.86 -5.26
N PRO A 238 -10.07 -21.37 -5.45
CA PRO A 238 -9.82 -22.79 -5.31
C PRO A 238 -10.16 -23.19 -3.88
N ALA A 239 -11.02 -24.20 -3.73
CA ALA A 239 -11.42 -24.71 -2.43
C ALA A 239 -10.17 -24.95 -1.57
N ARG A 240 -10.11 -24.30 -0.41
CA ARG A 240 -9.05 -24.48 0.57
C ARG A 240 -9.11 -25.95 0.95
N ARG A 241 -8.20 -26.78 0.42
CA ARG A 241 -8.16 -28.23 0.71
C ARG A 241 -7.97 -28.38 2.21
N MET A 242 -9.08 -28.59 2.92
CA MET A 242 -9.02 -29.11 4.28
C MET A 242 -8.33 -30.46 4.15
N ALA A 243 -7.19 -30.60 4.84
CA ALA A 243 -6.50 -31.87 4.92
C ALA A 243 -7.36 -32.80 5.78
N THR A 244 -8.34 -33.45 5.14
CA THR A 244 -9.02 -34.61 5.72
C THR A 244 -7.99 -35.72 5.80
N SER A 245 -7.34 -35.81 6.97
CA SER A 245 -6.54 -36.95 7.36
C SER A 245 -7.39 -38.21 7.24
N ARG A 246 -7.14 -38.96 6.16
CA ARG A 246 -7.77 -40.26 5.94
C ARG A 246 -7.14 -41.24 6.93
N PRO A 247 -7.88 -41.84 7.88
CA PRO A 247 -7.31 -42.87 8.72
C PRO A 247 -7.00 -44.08 7.83
N THR A 248 -5.74 -44.52 7.84
CA THR A 248 -5.31 -45.78 7.24
C THR A 248 -5.83 -46.92 8.10
N LEU A 249 -6.93 -47.54 7.69
CA LEU A 249 -7.25 -48.90 8.10
C LEU A 249 -6.35 -49.84 7.29
N SER A 250 -5.38 -50.44 7.97
CA SER A 250 -4.65 -51.63 7.51
C SER A 250 -5.33 -52.87 8.11
N PRO A 251 -5.23 -54.04 7.43
CA PRO A 251 -6.00 -55.24 7.77
C PRO A 251 -5.54 -55.94 9.06
#